data_AF-A0A8E2LDU3-F1
#
_entry.id   AF-A0A8E2LDU3-F1
#
_cell.length_a   1.000
_cell.length_b   1.000
_cell.length_c   1.000
_cell.angle_alpha   90.00
_cell.angle_beta   90.00
_cell.angle_gamma   90.00
#
_symmetry.space_group_name_H-M   'P 1'
#
loop_
_entity.id
_entity.type
_entity.pdbx_description
1 polymer ?
#
loop_
_entity_poly.entity_id
_entity_poly.type
_entity_poly.pdbx_seq_one_letter_code
_entity_poly.pdbx_strand_id
1 'polypeptide(L)' 'MDLTIKQNEEVNEVQLRELISLCHEENSLLNLLKSTRLILTVSAHVNNQLLGIIIVWTSS' A
#
# COMPACT_ATOMS: atom_id res chain seq x y z
N MET A 1 -12.40 -17.99 -0.37
CA MET A 1 -11.56 -16.91 0.18
C MET A 1 -11.36 -15.96 -0.96
N ASP A 2 -12.05 -14.82 -0.91
CA ASP A 2 -12.17 -13.95 -2.07
C ASP A 2 -11.07 -12.89 -2.00
N LEU A 3 -10.17 -12.95 -2.98
CA LEU A 3 -9.08 -12.00 -3.16
C LEU A 3 -9.56 -10.89 -4.09
N THR A 4 -9.52 -9.65 -3.60
CA THR A 4 -9.81 -8.46 -4.40
C THR A 4 -8.53 -7.68 -4.65
N ILE A 5 -8.30 -7.32 -5.91
CA ILE A 5 -7.20 -6.44 -6.32
C ILE A 5 -7.78 -5.06 -6.62
N LYS A 6 -7.22 -4.04 -5.98
CA LYS A 6 -7.64 -2.64 -6.13
C LYS A 6 -6.47 -1.80 -6.63
N GLN A 7 -6.71 -0.99 -7.66
CA GLN A 7 -5.71 -0.12 -8.26
C GLN A 7 -6.07 1.34 -8.01
N ASN A 8 -5.10 2.14 -7.54
CA ASN A 8 -5.23 3.58 -7.28
C ASN A 8 -6.39 3.96 -6.34
N GLU A 9 -6.93 3.00 -5.59
CA GLU A 9 -7.86 3.29 -4.51
C GLU A 9 -7.11 3.83 -3.28
N GLU A 10 -7.82 4.60 -2.47
CA GLU A 10 -7.32 5.06 -1.18
C GLU A 10 -7.00 3.84 -0.30
N VAL A 11 -5.74 3.77 0.13
CA VAL A 11 -5.26 2.71 1.03
C VAL A 11 -5.46 3.19 2.46
N ASN A 12 -6.08 2.36 3.28
CA ASN A 12 -6.22 2.63 4.71
C ASN A 12 -4.83 2.71 5.37
N GLU A 13 -4.45 3.89 5.85
CA GLU A 13 -3.11 4.15 6.43
C GLU A 13 -2.84 3.26 7.67
N VAL A 14 -3.88 2.91 8.44
CA VAL A 14 -3.75 2.03 9.62
C VAL A 14 -3.34 0.62 9.19
N GLN A 15 -4.07 0.03 8.24
CA GLN A 15 -3.74 -1.31 7.74
C GLN A 15 -2.39 -1.34 7.01
N LEU A 16 -2.01 -0.27 6.31
CA LEU A 16 -0.69 -0.20 5.67
C LEU A 16 0.43 -0.11 6.71
N ARG A 17 0.24 0.64 7.80
CA ARG A 17 1.21 0.71 8.89
C ARG A 17 1.40 -0.65 9.57
N GLU A 18 0.32 -1.38 9.77
CA GLU A 18 0.37 -2.77 10.27
C GLU A 18 1.14 -3.67 9.30
N LEU A 19 0.87 -3.59 8.00
CA LEU A 19 1.58 -4.36 6.98
C LEU A 19 3.08 -4.03 6.92
N ILE A 20 3.45 -2.75 6.94
CA ILE A 20 4.86 -2.29 7.00
C ILE A 20 5.56 -2.87 8.24
N SER A 21 4.88 -2.81 9.40
CA SER A 21 5.40 -3.37 10.64
C SER A 21 5.58 -4.89 10.56
N LEU A 22 4.65 -5.62 9.93
CA LEU A 22 4.75 -7.07 9.72
C LEU A 22 5.91 -7.43 8.77
N CYS A 23 6.21 -6.56 7.81
CA CYS A 23 7.35 -6.71 6.90
C CYS A 23 8.69 -6.28 7.52
N HIS A 24 8.72 -5.83 8.78
CA HIS A 24 9.91 -5.26 9.43
C HIS A 24 10.52 -4.06 8.68
N GLU A 25 9.69 -3.30 7.99
CA GLU A 25 10.08 -2.12 7.20
C GLU A 25 9.86 -0.82 7.98
N GLU A 26 10.38 0.29 7.45
CA GLU A 26 10.25 1.60 8.10
C GLU A 26 8.90 2.29 7.80
N ASN A 27 8.32 2.92 8.83
CA ASN A 27 7.11 3.75 8.69
C ASN A 27 7.29 4.96 7.75
N SER A 28 8.53 5.33 7.44
CA SER A 28 8.87 6.37 6.47
C SER A 28 8.30 6.08 5.07
N LEU A 29 8.06 4.80 4.74
CA LEU A 29 7.45 4.35 3.49
C LEU A 29 6.01 4.86 3.29
N LEU A 30 5.29 5.19 4.36
CA LEU A 30 3.94 5.80 4.26
C LEU A 30 3.96 7.12 3.48
N ASN A 31 5.10 7.83 3.49
CA ASN A 31 5.26 9.08 2.76
C ASN A 31 5.20 8.88 1.24
N LEU A 32 5.44 7.67 0.72
CA LEU A 32 5.35 7.37 -0.71
C LEU A 32 3.92 7.57 -1.24
N LEU A 33 2.89 7.31 -0.42
CA LEU A 33 1.49 7.54 -0.79
C LEU A 33 1.14 9.03 -0.98
N LYS A 34 1.93 9.92 -0.36
CA LYS A 34 1.74 11.38 -0.41
C LYS A 34 2.67 12.05 -1.44
N SER A 35 3.48 11.25 -2.14
CA SER A 35 4.45 11.74 -3.11
C SER A 35 3.77 12.22 -4.38
N THR A 36 4.17 13.39 -4.87
CA THR A 36 3.76 13.89 -6.21
C THR A 36 4.33 13.04 -7.35
N ARG A 37 5.27 12.12 -7.05
CA ARG A 37 5.90 11.20 -8.00
C ARG A 37 5.28 9.80 -8.00
N LEU A 38 4.23 9.59 -7.20
CA LEU A 38 3.49 8.34 -7.18
C LEU A 38 2.81 8.12 -8.55
N ILE A 39 3.06 6.97 -9.16
CA ILE A 39 2.47 6.60 -10.45
C ILE A 39 1.22 5.76 -10.23
N LEU A 40 1.36 4.71 -9.42
CA LEU A 40 0.26 3.78 -9.15
C LEU A 40 0.45 3.06 -7.82
N THR A 41 -0.68 2.66 -7.25
CA THR A 41 -0.76 1.70 -6.15
C THR A 41 -1.61 0.51 -6.57
N VAL A 42 -1.18 -0.69 -6.20
CA VAL A 42 -1.99 -1.92 -6.35
C VAL A 42 -2.03 -2.60 -5.01
N SER A 43 -3.23 -2.84 -4.49
CA SER A 43 -3.42 -3.46 -3.18
C SER A 43 -4.25 -4.73 -3.28
N ALA A 44 -3.85 -5.74 -2.51
CA ALA A 44 -4.49 -7.03 -2.43
C ALA A 44 -5.25 -7.16 -1.09
N HIS A 45 -6.51 -7.55 -1.16
CA HIS A 45 -7.41 -7.59 -0.01
C HIS A 45 -8.13 -8.93 0.10
N VAL A 46 -8.30 -9.42 1.33
CA VAL A 46 -9.22 -10.51 1.64
C VAL A 46 -10.11 -10.06 2.79
N ASN A 47 -11.44 -10.20 2.65
CA ASN A 47 -12.40 -9.73 3.66
C ASN A 47 -12.17 -8.27 4.08
N ASN A 48 -11.80 -7.39 3.12
CA ASN A 48 -11.50 -5.98 3.35
C ASN A 48 -10.25 -5.70 4.23
N GLN A 49 -9.39 -6.70 4.42
CA GLN A 49 -8.10 -6.58 5.08
C GLN A 49 -6.98 -6.53 4.02
N LEU A 50 -6.13 -5.51 4.09
CA LEU A 50 -4.94 -5.38 3.26
C LEU A 50 -3.93 -6.48 3.60
N LEU A 51 -3.55 -7.27 2.59
CA LEU A 51 -2.55 -8.33 2.72
C LEU A 51 -1.23 -8.01 1.99
N GLY A 52 -1.28 -7.10 1.03
CA GLY A 52 -0.13 -6.76 0.20
C GLY A 52 -0.36 -5.50 -0.59
N ILE A 53 0.72 -4.80 -0.88
CA ILE A 53 0.69 -3.58 -1.69
C ILE A 53 1.93 -3.51 -2.59
N ILE A 54 1.74 -3.03 -3.81
CA ILE A 54 2.79 -2.56 -4.71
C ILE A 54 2.62 -1.05 -4.83
N ILE A 55 3.70 -0.32 -4.61
CA ILE A 55 3.79 1.13 -4.79
C ILE A 55 4.81 1.37 -5.88
N VAL A 56 4.42 2.07 -6.96
CA VAL A 56 5.33 2.42 -8.05
C VAL A 56 5.44 3.93 -8.11
N TRP A 57 6.67 4.44 -8.13
CA TRP A 57 6.98 5.85 -8.24
C TRP A 57 8.09 6.06 -9.27
N THR A 58 8.19 7.28 -9.79
CA THR A 58 9.32 7.66 -10.64
C THR A 58 10.54 8.02 -9.78
N SER A 59 11.70 7.44 -10.12
CA SER A 59 12.98 8.05 -9.76
C SER A 59 13.19 9.28 -10.65
N SER A 60 13.82 10.32 -10.10
CA SER A 60 14.10 11.61 -10.75
C SER A 60 14.60 11.47 -12.18
#